data_AF-Q30YA1-F1
#
_entry.id   AF-Q30YA1-F1
#
_cell.length_a   1.000
_cell.length_b   1.000
_cell.length_c   1.000
_cell.angle_alpha   90.00
_cell.angle_beta   90.00
_cell.angle_gamma   90.00
#
_symmetry.space_group_name_H-M   'P 1'
#
loop_
_entity.id
_entity.type
_entity.pdbx_description
1 polymer ?
#
loop_
_entity_poly.entity_id
_entity_poly.type
_entity_poly.pdbx_seq_one_letter_code
_entity_poly.pdbx_strand_id
1 'polypeptide(L)'
;MHEGGHAQDGMLEGLLGMDEQCLTDLMADEFALARKEAARSEARMLAYLDDLAAVLRMPCGSGLRVVRHWLDAACASQRISGTGQALPALAALFDYARDRMADVALADPASHVRLQIEGARNWAAARNTGRITGKTEGNGGHGPVCPAHEGEKV
;
A
#
# COMPACT_ATOMS: atom_id res chain seq x y z
N MET A 1 -15.88 14.31 46.68
CA MET A 1 -15.54 13.66 45.39
C MET A 1 -14.61 12.49 45.69
N HIS A 2 -15.13 11.26 45.81
CA HIS A 2 -14.44 9.98 45.64
C HIS A 2 -15.40 8.84 46.03
N GLU A 3 -16.29 8.43 45.12
CA GLU A 3 -17.15 7.24 45.29
C GLU A 3 -16.93 6.19 44.17
N GLY A 4 -15.77 6.22 43.50
CA GLY A 4 -15.46 5.33 42.38
C GLY A 4 -14.64 4.07 42.72
N GLY A 5 -14.01 4.01 43.90
CA GLY A 5 -13.06 2.93 44.26
C GLY A 5 -13.74 1.67 44.81
N HIS A 6 -14.73 1.82 45.68
CA HIS A 6 -15.34 0.68 46.39
C HIS A 6 -16.13 -0.28 45.50
N ALA A 7 -16.61 0.18 44.33
CA ALA A 7 -17.33 -0.66 43.38
C ALA A 7 -16.38 -1.58 42.59
N GLN A 8 -15.15 -1.14 42.31
CA GLN A 8 -14.13 -1.95 41.63
C GLN A 8 -13.48 -2.96 42.58
N ASP A 9 -13.28 -2.57 43.84
CA ASP A 9 -12.72 -3.45 44.88
C ASP A 9 -13.67 -4.62 45.21
N GLY A 10 -14.99 -4.37 45.30
CA GLY A 10 -15.98 -5.43 45.50
C GLY A 10 -16.15 -6.36 44.28
N MET A 11 -15.90 -5.87 43.07
CA MET A 11 -15.90 -6.69 41.85
C MET A 11 -14.66 -7.59 41.76
N LEU A 12 -13.51 -7.09 42.21
CA LEU A 12 -12.27 -7.87 42.33
C LEU A 12 -12.35 -8.94 43.43
N GLU A 13 -12.90 -8.63 44.61
CA GLU A 13 -13.17 -9.63 45.65
C GLU A 13 -14.18 -10.69 45.18
N GLY A 14 -15.20 -10.29 44.42
CA GLY A 14 -16.15 -11.20 43.78
C GLY A 14 -15.47 -12.17 42.80
N LEU A 15 -14.56 -11.68 41.95
CA LEU A 15 -13.79 -12.52 41.03
C LEU A 15 -12.82 -13.47 41.76
N LEU A 16 -12.18 -13.01 42.82
CA LEU A 16 -11.23 -13.80 43.63
C LEU A 16 -11.93 -14.89 44.47
N GLY A 17 -13.22 -14.74 44.73
CA GLY A 17 -14.07 -15.72 45.42
C GLY A 17 -14.76 -16.73 44.49
N MET A 18 -14.61 -16.60 43.16
CA MET A 18 -15.16 -17.56 42.20
C MET A 18 -14.33 -18.85 42.21
N ASP A 19 -14.99 -19.99 42.08
CA ASP A 19 -14.28 -21.23 41.84
C ASP A 19 -13.65 -21.24 40.42
N GLU A 20 -12.61 -22.06 40.25
CA GLU A 20 -11.87 -22.19 38.99
C GLU A 20 -12.78 -22.58 37.81
N GLN A 21 -13.85 -23.32 38.07
CA GLN A 21 -14.80 -23.76 37.06
C GLN A 21 -15.67 -22.60 36.56
N CYS A 22 -16.14 -21.74 37.46
CA CYS A 22 -16.95 -20.58 37.18
C CYS A 22 -16.14 -19.49 36.45
N LEU A 23 -14.86 -19.34 36.79
CA LEU A 23 -13.93 -18.48 36.04
C LEU A 23 -13.70 -19.03 34.62
N THR A 24 -13.56 -20.35 34.48
CA THR A 24 -13.39 -21.01 33.18
C THR A 24 -14.63 -20.86 32.31
N ASP A 25 -15.83 -21.01 32.87
CA ASP A 25 -17.09 -20.85 32.16
C ASP A 25 -17.31 -19.39 31.71
N LEU A 26 -16.98 -18.42 32.58
CA LEU A 26 -17.03 -17.00 32.23
C LEU A 26 -16.09 -16.66 31.06
N MET A 27 -14.86 -17.17 31.09
CA MET A 27 -13.93 -17.00 29.97
C MET A 27 -14.37 -17.77 28.72
N ALA A 28 -14.99 -18.95 28.88
CA ALA A 28 -15.48 -19.76 27.76
C ALA A 28 -16.53 -19.02 26.94
N ASP A 29 -17.41 -18.27 27.58
CA ASP A 29 -18.41 -17.43 26.91
C ASP A 29 -17.76 -16.27 26.14
N GLU A 30 -16.78 -15.58 26.72
CA GLU A 30 -16.01 -14.54 26.04
C GLU A 30 -15.21 -15.10 24.85
N PHE A 31 -14.57 -16.25 25.01
CA PHE A 31 -13.87 -16.94 23.93
C PHE A 31 -14.83 -17.42 22.84
N ALA A 32 -16.02 -17.90 23.19
CA ALA A 32 -17.04 -18.31 22.23
C ALA A 32 -17.55 -17.09 21.44
N LEU A 33 -17.71 -15.93 22.07
CA LEU A 33 -18.08 -14.69 21.40
C LEU A 33 -16.96 -14.22 20.45
N ALA A 34 -15.71 -14.20 20.92
CA ALA A 34 -14.55 -13.82 20.10
C ALA A 34 -14.39 -14.74 18.89
N ARG A 35 -14.58 -16.06 19.07
CA ARG A 35 -14.53 -17.04 17.97
C ARG A 35 -15.66 -16.80 16.95
N LYS A 36 -16.87 -16.50 17.41
CA LYS A 36 -18.00 -16.18 16.52
C LYS A 36 -17.73 -14.91 15.70
N GLU A 37 -17.17 -13.86 16.31
CA GLU A 37 -16.85 -12.65 15.56
C GLU A 37 -15.66 -12.85 14.60
N ALA A 38 -14.66 -13.64 15.00
CA ALA A 38 -13.57 -14.02 14.10
C ALA A 38 -14.09 -14.77 12.86
N ALA A 39 -14.95 -15.77 13.05
CA ALA A 39 -15.58 -16.52 11.96
C ALA A 39 -16.44 -15.62 11.06
N ARG A 40 -17.18 -14.67 11.65
CA ARG A 40 -17.96 -13.68 10.88
C ARG A 40 -17.03 -12.76 10.08
N SER A 41 -15.92 -12.32 10.67
CA SER A 41 -14.94 -11.49 10.00
C SER A 41 -14.28 -12.21 8.83
N GLU A 42 -13.92 -13.48 9.02
CA GLU A 42 -13.40 -14.34 7.96
C GLU A 42 -14.41 -14.50 6.82
N ALA A 43 -15.68 -14.78 7.13
CA ALA A 43 -16.72 -14.90 6.11
C ALA A 43 -16.90 -13.60 5.29
N ARG A 44 -16.83 -12.43 5.95
CA ARG A 44 -16.87 -11.12 5.25
C ARG A 44 -15.65 -10.93 4.36
N MET A 45 -14.46 -11.33 4.82
CA MET A 45 -13.23 -11.23 4.04
C MET A 45 -13.29 -12.12 2.79
N LEU A 46 -13.76 -13.37 2.92
CA LEU A 46 -13.91 -14.28 1.79
C LEU A 46 -14.90 -13.73 0.75
N ALA A 47 -16.06 -13.23 1.20
CA ALA A 47 -17.03 -12.60 0.30
C ALA A 47 -16.44 -11.39 -0.44
N TYR A 48 -15.68 -10.54 0.27
CA TYR A 48 -14.97 -9.41 -0.34
C TYR A 48 -13.96 -9.85 -1.40
N LEU A 49 -13.19 -10.91 -1.14
CA LEU A 49 -12.20 -11.42 -2.11
C LEU A 49 -12.88 -12.03 -3.35
N ASP A 50 -14.01 -12.72 -3.17
CA ASP A 50 -14.82 -13.22 -4.28
C ASP A 50 -15.38 -12.08 -5.13
N ASP A 51 -15.93 -11.04 -4.52
CA ASP A 51 -16.42 -9.85 -5.20
C ASP A 51 -15.28 -9.14 -5.95
N LEU A 52 -14.11 -9.01 -5.33
CA LEU A 52 -12.92 -8.43 -5.95
C LEU A 52 -12.47 -9.26 -7.16
N ALA A 53 -12.46 -10.59 -7.05
CA ALA A 53 -12.14 -11.46 -8.17
C ALA A 53 -13.14 -11.29 -9.33
N ALA A 54 -14.43 -11.12 -9.03
CA ALA A 54 -15.45 -10.84 -10.03
C ALA A 54 -15.19 -9.50 -10.75
N VAL A 55 -14.86 -8.44 -10.01
CA VAL A 55 -14.49 -7.13 -10.57
C VAL A 55 -13.26 -7.24 -11.47
N LEU A 56 -12.21 -7.93 -11.02
CA LEU A 56 -10.98 -8.11 -11.79
C LEU A 56 -11.22 -8.93 -13.06
N ARG A 57 -12.15 -9.89 -13.05
CA ARG A 57 -12.48 -10.72 -14.21
C ARG A 57 -13.52 -10.12 -15.14
N MET A 58 -13.97 -8.87 -14.88
CA MET A 58 -14.92 -8.20 -15.76
C MET A 58 -14.43 -8.18 -17.22
N PRO A 59 -15.33 -8.37 -18.20
CA PRO A 59 -14.99 -8.31 -19.62
C PRO A 59 -14.28 -7.01 -19.99
N CYS A 60 -13.44 -7.07 -21.02
CA CYS A 60 -12.69 -5.92 -21.54
C CYS A 60 -11.70 -5.28 -20.54
N GLY A 61 -11.45 -5.90 -19.38
CA GLY A 61 -10.45 -5.47 -18.40
C GLY A 61 -10.76 -4.13 -17.71
N SER A 62 -12.03 -3.72 -17.66
CA SER A 62 -12.43 -2.46 -17.02
C SER A 62 -12.08 -2.43 -15.53
N GLY A 63 -12.29 -3.52 -14.81
CA GLY A 63 -11.96 -3.63 -13.39
C GLY A 63 -10.47 -3.43 -13.13
N LEU A 64 -9.59 -4.09 -13.91
CA LEU A 64 -8.14 -3.88 -13.79
C LEU A 64 -7.74 -2.42 -14.00
N ARG A 65 -8.32 -1.73 -15.00
CA ARG A 65 -8.01 -0.32 -15.25
C ARG A 65 -8.42 0.60 -14.10
N VAL A 66 -9.58 0.34 -13.49
CA VAL A 66 -10.05 1.11 -12.32
C VAL A 66 -9.15 0.87 -11.12
N VAL A 67 -8.85 -0.40 -10.81
CA VAL A 67 -7.94 -0.77 -9.72
C VAL A 67 -6.56 -0.15 -9.94
N ARG A 68 -6.04 -0.23 -11.16
CA ARG A 68 -4.78 0.41 -11.54
C ARG A 68 -4.80 1.92 -11.29
N HIS A 69 -5.85 2.60 -11.73
CA HIS A 69 -6.00 4.03 -11.55
C HIS A 69 -5.96 4.43 -10.07
N TRP A 70 -6.64 3.67 -9.19
CA TRP A 70 -6.62 3.92 -7.75
C TRP A 70 -5.25 3.66 -7.13
N LEU A 71 -4.55 2.60 -7.54
CA LEU A 71 -3.20 2.30 -7.07
C LEU A 71 -2.18 3.34 -7.53
N ASP A 72 -2.32 3.85 -8.75
CA ASP A 72 -1.49 4.95 -9.26
C ASP A 72 -1.76 6.25 -8.48
N ALA A 73 -3.01 6.55 -8.15
CA ALA A 73 -3.38 7.68 -7.31
C ALA A 73 -2.87 7.57 -5.87
N ALA A 74 -2.78 6.35 -5.33
CA ALA A 74 -2.20 6.06 -4.02
C ALA A 74 -0.65 5.95 -4.04
N CYS A 75 -0.01 6.36 -5.14
CA CYS A 75 1.44 6.38 -5.30
C CYS A 75 2.14 5.01 -5.21
N ALA A 76 1.44 3.89 -5.51
CA ALA A 76 2.03 2.54 -5.48
C ALA A 76 3.31 2.40 -6.33
N SER A 77 3.46 3.26 -7.36
CA SER A 77 4.58 3.27 -8.30
C SER A 77 5.60 4.41 -8.08
N GLN A 78 5.41 5.28 -7.08
CA GLN A 78 6.29 6.44 -6.85
C GLN A 78 7.29 6.20 -5.72
N ARG A 79 8.49 6.79 -5.84
CA ARG A 79 9.42 6.90 -4.70
C ARG A 79 8.87 7.95 -3.74
N ILE A 80 8.70 7.58 -2.47
CA ILE A 80 8.53 8.55 -1.39
C ILE A 80 9.86 9.28 -1.26
N SER A 81 9.97 10.43 -1.92
CA SER A 81 11.14 11.30 -1.84
C SER A 81 10.66 12.70 -1.49
N GLY A 82 10.97 13.13 -0.28
CA GLY A 82 10.65 14.45 0.24
C GLY A 82 11.14 14.59 1.66
N THR A 83 11.46 15.81 2.07
CA THR A 83 11.75 16.18 3.46
C THR A 83 10.68 17.19 3.87
N GLY A 84 9.62 16.74 4.55
CA GLY A 84 8.52 17.63 4.91
C GLY A 84 7.37 16.98 5.68
N GLN A 85 6.46 17.83 6.17
CA GLN A 85 5.29 17.49 6.99
C GLN A 85 4.28 16.54 6.31
N ALA A 86 4.37 16.34 4.99
CA ALA A 86 3.49 15.45 4.23
C ALA A 86 3.95 13.97 4.21
N LEU A 87 5.13 13.66 4.74
CA LEU A 87 5.68 12.30 4.73
C LEU A 87 4.79 11.23 5.40
N PRO A 88 4.19 11.47 6.59
CA PRO A 88 3.33 10.47 7.22
C PRO A 88 2.09 10.14 6.38
N ALA A 89 1.48 11.15 5.76
CA ALA A 89 0.32 10.96 4.89
C ALA A 89 0.69 10.17 3.63
N LEU A 90 1.85 10.44 3.03
CA LEU A 90 2.37 9.68 1.89
C LEU A 90 2.70 8.23 2.26
N ALA A 91 3.27 8.00 3.45
CA ALA A 91 3.53 6.65 3.96
C ALA A 91 2.24 5.86 4.16
N ALA A 92 1.21 6.47 4.74
CA ALA A 92 -0.10 5.83 4.93
C ALA A 92 -0.77 5.44 3.60
N LEU A 93 -0.68 6.30 2.58
CA LEU A 93 -1.18 5.97 1.24
C LEU A 93 -0.40 4.82 0.59
N PHE A 94 0.91 4.76 0.82
CA PHE A 94 1.74 3.67 0.32
C PHE A 94 1.42 2.34 1.00
N ASP A 95 1.27 2.32 2.34
CA ASP A 95 0.85 1.13 3.07
C ASP A 95 -0.53 0.66 2.60
N TYR A 96 -1.47 1.59 2.43
CA TYR A 96 -2.78 1.29 1.85
C TYR A 96 -2.67 0.65 0.47
N ALA A 97 -1.86 1.21 -0.43
CA ALA A 97 -1.67 0.66 -1.77
C ALA A 97 -1.04 -0.74 -1.74
N ARG A 98 -0.08 -0.97 -0.83
CA ARG A 98 0.55 -2.28 -0.62
C ARG A 98 -0.49 -3.31 -0.17
N ASP A 99 -1.32 -2.95 0.80
CA ASP A 99 -2.34 -3.86 1.34
C ASP A 99 -3.41 -4.18 0.28
N ARG A 100 -3.83 -3.19 -0.52
CA ARG A 100 -4.71 -3.43 -1.68
C ARG A 100 -4.08 -4.33 -2.74
N MET A 101 -2.76 -4.24 -2.96
CA MET A 101 -2.06 -5.16 -3.87
C MET A 101 -1.99 -6.59 -3.34
N ALA A 102 -1.92 -6.76 -2.02
CA ALA A 102 -2.01 -8.08 -1.38
C ALA A 102 -3.42 -8.67 -1.54
N ASP A 103 -4.47 -7.86 -1.35
CA ASP A 103 -5.86 -8.30 -1.58
C ASP A 103 -6.07 -8.76 -3.03
N VAL A 104 -5.54 -8.02 -4.01
CA VAL A 104 -5.60 -8.41 -5.42
C VAL A 104 -4.84 -9.72 -5.68
N ALA A 105 -3.69 -9.92 -5.03
CA ALA A 105 -2.93 -11.17 -5.15
C ALA A 105 -3.70 -12.37 -4.59
N LEU A 106 -4.43 -12.18 -3.49
CA LEU A 106 -5.27 -13.21 -2.87
C LEU A 106 -6.51 -13.52 -3.71
N ALA A 107 -7.18 -12.49 -4.24
CA ALA A 107 -8.41 -12.64 -5.03
C ALA A 107 -8.16 -13.20 -6.44
N ASP A 108 -7.16 -12.68 -7.17
CA ASP A 108 -6.84 -13.13 -8.53
C ASP A 108 -5.35 -12.94 -8.87
N PRO A 109 -4.51 -13.97 -8.65
CA PRO A 109 -3.06 -13.89 -8.88
C PRO A 109 -2.69 -13.51 -10.32
N ALA A 110 -3.49 -13.92 -11.31
CA ALA A 110 -3.25 -13.60 -12.72
C ALA A 110 -3.39 -12.09 -12.98
N SER A 111 -4.41 -11.45 -12.41
CA SER A 111 -4.59 -10.00 -12.48
C SER A 111 -3.51 -9.25 -11.73
N HIS A 112 -3.04 -9.76 -10.58
CA HIS A 112 -1.89 -9.19 -9.88
C HIS A 112 -0.65 -9.11 -10.79
N VAL A 113 -0.30 -10.21 -11.46
CA VAL A 113 0.85 -10.24 -12.39
C VAL A 113 0.66 -9.26 -13.56
N ARG A 114 -0.54 -9.17 -14.12
CA ARG A 114 -0.84 -8.21 -15.19
C ARG A 114 -0.62 -6.77 -14.74
N LEU A 115 -1.10 -6.40 -13.55
CA LEU A 115 -0.91 -5.07 -12.98
C LEU A 115 0.57 -4.74 -12.75
N GLN A 116 1.38 -5.71 -12.31
CA GLN A 116 2.82 -5.54 -12.13
C GLN A 116 3.54 -5.32 -13.47
N ILE A 117 3.21 -6.11 -14.50
CA ILE A 117 3.78 -5.97 -15.84
C ILE A 117 3.41 -4.63 -16.46
N GLU A 118 2.14 -4.22 -16.35
CA GLU A 118 1.68 -2.91 -16.84
C GLU A 118 2.39 -1.76 -16.11
N GLY A 119 2.55 -1.88 -14.78
CA GLY A 119 3.32 -0.91 -14.00
C GLY A 119 4.76 -0.79 -14.45
N ALA A 120 5.44 -1.91 -14.64
CA ALA A 120 6.82 -1.95 -15.13
C ALA A 120 6.95 -1.32 -16.53
N ARG A 121 5.98 -1.56 -17.42
CA ARG A 121 5.92 -0.96 -18.76
C ARG A 121 5.74 0.56 -18.70
N ASN A 122 4.78 1.04 -17.91
CA ASN A 122 4.52 2.48 -17.74
C ASN A 122 5.75 3.19 -17.15
N TRP A 123 6.41 2.56 -16.18
CA TRP A 123 7.64 3.09 -15.60
C TRP A 123 8.79 3.15 -16.62
N ALA A 124 9.00 2.10 -17.40
CA ALA A 124 10.02 2.08 -18.45
C ALA A 124 9.75 3.15 -19.51
N ALA A 125 8.49 3.33 -19.89
CA ALA A 125 8.07 4.38 -20.81
C ALA A 125 8.40 5.78 -20.26
N ALA A 126 8.02 6.09 -19.02
CA ALA A 126 8.28 7.38 -18.38
C ALA A 126 9.78 7.73 -18.30
N ARG A 127 10.65 6.74 -18.05
CA ARG A 127 12.11 6.95 -18.06
C ARG A 127 12.66 7.24 -19.45
N ASN A 128 12.09 6.61 -20.47
CA ASN A 128 12.49 6.84 -21.85
C ASN A 128 12.04 8.23 -22.35
N THR A 129 10.88 8.72 -21.90
CA THR A 129 10.41 10.07 -22.24
C THR A 129 11.26 11.16 -21.58
N GLY A 130 11.61 11.01 -20.30
CA GLY A 130 12.51 11.95 -19.60
C GLY A 130 13.95 11.97 -20.16
N ARG A 131 14.39 10.88 -20.80
CA ARG A 131 15.69 10.81 -21.49
C ARG A 131 15.68 11.49 -22.87
N ILE A 132 14.52 11.68 -23.49
CA ILE A 132 14.36 12.38 -24.77
C ILE A 132 14.27 13.90 -24.56
N THR A 133 13.63 14.36 -23.48
CA THR A 133 13.53 15.81 -23.15
C THR A 133 14.80 16.39 -22.52
N GLY A 134 15.72 15.56 -22.02
CA GLY A 134 17.04 16.00 -21.52
C GLY A 134 18.11 16.16 -22.59
N LYS A 135 17.79 16.02 -23.88
CA LYS A 135 18.78 16.07 -24.98
C LYS A 135 18.63 17.28 -25.92
N THR A 136 17.88 18.31 -25.51
CA THR A 136 17.68 19.53 -26.31
C THR A 136 17.96 20.82 -25.52
N GLU A 137 19.01 20.88 -24.72
CA GLU A 137 19.64 22.16 -24.34
C GLU A 137 21.17 21.99 -24.39
N GLY A 138 21.77 22.48 -25.47
CA GLY A 138 23.21 22.36 -25.70
C GLY A 138 23.61 22.50 -27.17
N ASN A 139 23.03 23.46 -27.90
CA ASN A 139 23.64 23.95 -29.13
C ASN A 139 23.54 25.47 -29.19
N GLY A 140 24.47 26.14 -28.51
CA GLY A 140 25.09 27.38 -28.97
C GLY A 140 26.58 27.06 -29.00
N GLY A 141 27.29 27.05 -30.12
CA GLY A 141 27.23 28.06 -31.17
C GLY A 141 28.40 29.04 -31.00
N HIS A 142 29.64 28.54 -31.01
CA HIS A 142 30.83 29.30 -31.37
C HIS A 142 31.81 28.34 -32.08
N GLY A 143 31.97 28.49 -33.40
CA GLY A 143 33.23 28.10 -34.05
C GLY A 143 34.21 29.28 -34.03
N PRO A 144 35.39 29.19 -34.63
CA PRO A 144 36.30 28.05 -34.80
C PRO A 144 37.61 28.28 -34.02
N VAL A 145 38.36 27.24 -33.65
CA VAL A 145 39.78 27.41 -33.25
C VAL A 145 40.62 26.34 -33.91
N CYS A 146 41.29 26.74 -35.00
CA CYS A 146 42.45 26.05 -35.56
C CYS A 146 43.60 26.11 -34.55
N PRO A 147 44.43 25.06 -34.42
CA PRO A 147 45.64 25.14 -33.60
C PRO A 147 46.67 26.05 -34.28
N ALA A 148 47.21 27.01 -33.52
CA ALA A 148 48.32 27.84 -33.92
C ALA A 148 49.59 26.97 -34.09
N HIS A 149 50.12 26.95 -35.32
CA HIS A 149 51.50 26.56 -35.59
C HIS A 149 52.33 27.85 -35.52
N GLU A 150 53.08 28.02 -34.43
CA GLU A 150 54.22 28.95 -34.40
C GLU A 150 55.46 28.21 -34.93
N GLY A 151 56.20 28.85 -35.82
CA GLY A 151 57.56 28.42 -36.16
C GLY A 151 57.92 28.50 -37.65
N GLU A 152 57.86 29.68 -38.24
CA GLU A 152 58.69 30.03 -39.39
C GLU A 152 60.04 30.56 -38.87
N LYS A 153 61.15 29.97 -39.34
CA LYS A 153 62.37 30.69 -39.77
C LYS A 153 63.36 29.73 -40.42
N VAL A 154 63.73 30.12 -41.64
CA VAL A 154 65.04 30.06 -42.31
C VAL A 154 66.13 29.28 -41.57
#